data_AF-A0A8T6ILF3-F1
#
_entry.id   AF-A0A8T6ILF3-F1
#
_cell.length_a   1.000
_cell.length_b   1.000
_cell.length_c   1.000
_cell.angle_alpha   90.00
_cell.angle_beta   90.00
_cell.angle_gamma   90.00
#
_symmetry.space_group_name_H-M   'P 1'
#
loop_
_entity.id
_entity.type
_entity.pdbx_description
1 polymer ?
#
loop_
_entity_poly.entity_id
_entity_poly.type
_entity_poly.pdbx_seq_one_letter_code
_entity_poly.pdbx_strand_id
1 'polypeptide(L)'
;MMTISENASRESKAYWVMFESDFAQTAIQFILLALVSLLIPASYRVIVGPTLPDRLQAVDLITTLLIGIIVMLALVERTENFVDMAIALAAFAFIGTISIARYISEGRVF
;
A
#
# COMPACT_ATOMS: atom_id res chain seq x y z
N MET A 1 26.76 18.82 -16.35
CA MET A 1 26.09 18.51 -15.07
C MET A 1 24.73 19.22 -14.91
N MET A 2 24.43 20.30 -15.66
CA MET A 2 23.14 21.02 -15.63
C MET A 2 21.96 20.31 -16.35
N THR A 3 22.23 19.35 -17.24
CA THR A 3 21.21 18.72 -18.11
C THR A 3 20.35 17.64 -17.44
N ILE A 4 20.85 16.95 -16.40
CA ILE A 4 20.13 15.83 -15.76
C ILE A 4 19.04 16.35 -14.79
N SER A 5 19.33 17.41 -14.04
CA SER A 5 18.39 18.03 -13.09
C SER A 5 17.18 18.65 -13.78
N GLU A 6 17.39 19.31 -14.92
CA GLU A 6 16.32 19.90 -15.71
C GLU A 6 15.43 18.82 -16.35
N ASN A 7 16.01 17.71 -16.80
CA ASN A 7 15.24 16.59 -17.35
C ASN A 7 14.36 15.91 -16.28
N ALA A 8 14.91 15.65 -15.08
CA ALA A 8 14.16 15.02 -13.99
C ALA A 8 12.96 15.86 -13.52
N SER A 9 13.10 17.19 -13.47
CA SER A 9 11.99 18.10 -13.14
C SER A 9 10.89 18.09 -14.21
N ARG A 10 11.28 18.00 -15.49
CA ARG A 10 10.34 17.94 -16.62
C ARG A 10 9.58 16.63 -16.68
N GLU A 11 10.24 15.51 -16.40
CA GLU A 11 9.61 14.19 -16.34
C GLU A 11 8.62 14.09 -15.18
N SER A 12 9.01 14.52 -13.97
CA SER A 12 8.09 14.60 -12.82
C SER A 12 6.86 15.45 -13.15
N LYS A 13 7.04 16.66 -13.69
CA LYS A 13 5.91 17.51 -14.13
C LYS A 13 5.04 16.85 -15.19
N ALA A 14 5.62 16.14 -16.16
CA ALA A 14 4.85 15.46 -17.20
C ALA A 14 3.95 14.35 -16.61
N TYR A 15 4.40 13.68 -15.55
CA TYR A 15 3.62 12.62 -14.92
C TYR A 15 2.39 13.21 -14.22
N TRP A 16 2.59 14.28 -13.45
CA TRP A 16 1.48 14.98 -12.77
C TRP A 16 0.43 15.52 -13.76
N VAL A 17 0.86 15.99 -14.94
CA VAL A 17 -0.05 16.45 -16.00
C VAL A 17 -0.87 15.31 -16.61
N MET A 18 -0.34 14.10 -16.69
CA MET A 18 -1.12 12.94 -17.16
C MET A 18 -2.21 12.54 -16.15
N PHE A 19 -1.91 12.63 -14.84
CA PHE A 19 -2.88 12.39 -13.77
C PHE A 19 -3.92 13.51 -13.60
N GLU A 20 -3.69 14.69 -14.19
CA GLU A 20 -4.67 15.77 -14.23
C GLU A 20 -5.86 15.50 -15.15
N SER A 21 -5.74 14.53 -16.07
CA SER A 21 -6.85 14.18 -16.96
C SER A 21 -8.09 13.68 -16.19
N ASP A 22 -9.28 14.09 -16.61
CA ASP A 22 -10.56 13.69 -16.00
C ASP A 22 -10.71 12.16 -15.95
N PHE A 23 -10.19 11.48 -16.97
CA PHE A 23 -10.13 10.02 -17.05
C PHE A 23 -9.27 9.42 -15.93
N ALA A 24 -8.07 9.95 -15.69
CA ALA A 24 -7.19 9.46 -14.64
C ALA A 24 -7.80 9.66 -13.25
N GLN A 25 -8.40 10.82 -12.99
CA GLN A 25 -9.06 11.07 -11.70
C GLN A 25 -10.22 10.11 -11.44
N THR A 26 -11.06 9.88 -12.45
CA THR A 26 -12.17 8.93 -12.36
C THR A 26 -11.66 7.51 -12.09
N ALA A 27 -10.61 7.08 -12.81
CA ALA A 27 -9.99 5.77 -12.60
C ALA A 27 -9.42 5.61 -11.17
N ILE A 28 -8.72 6.63 -10.65
CA ILE A 28 -8.18 6.63 -9.28
C ILE A 28 -9.31 6.46 -8.26
N GLN A 29 -10.43 7.16 -8.43
CA GLN A 29 -11.59 7.03 -7.53
C GLN A 29 -12.19 5.62 -7.54
N PHE A 30 -12.35 5.01 -8.72
CA PHE A 30 -12.81 3.63 -8.82
C PHE A 30 -11.84 2.63 -8.18
N ILE A 31 -10.52 2.83 -8.36
CA ILE A 31 -9.50 1.99 -7.75
C ILE A 31 -9.53 2.13 -6.22
N LEU A 32 -9.62 3.35 -5.69
CA LEU A 32 -9.74 3.60 -4.26
C LEU A 32 -10.98 2.93 -3.67
N LEU A 33 -12.13 3.05 -4.34
CA LEU A 33 -13.36 2.39 -3.91
C LEU A 33 -13.21 0.87 -3.89
N ALA A 34 -12.57 0.28 -4.92
CA ALA A 34 -12.29 -1.14 -4.98
C ALA A 34 -11.38 -1.58 -3.82
N LEU A 35 -10.27 -0.86 -3.56
CA LEU A 35 -9.36 -1.17 -2.45
C LEU A 35 -10.06 -1.11 -1.09
N VAL A 36 -10.88 -0.08 -0.84
CA VAL A 36 -11.63 0.06 0.40
C VAL A 36 -12.66 -1.05 0.55
N SER A 37 -13.38 -1.40 -0.53
CA SER A 37 -14.35 -2.51 -0.49
C SER A 37 -13.70 -3.86 -0.17
N LEU A 38 -12.47 -4.11 -0.63
CA LEU A 38 -11.70 -5.32 -0.35
C LEU A 38 -11.27 -5.44 1.12
N LEU A 39 -11.26 -4.35 1.89
CA LEU A 39 -10.99 -4.41 3.33
C LEU A 39 -12.07 -5.19 4.09
N ILE A 40 -13.32 -5.18 3.61
CA ILE A 40 -14.44 -5.88 4.26
C ILE A 40 -14.21 -7.40 4.30
N PRO A 41 -14.02 -8.11 3.17
CA PRO A 41 -13.75 -9.54 3.19
C PRO A 41 -12.40 -9.89 3.82
N ALA A 42 -11.38 -9.03 3.69
CA ALA A 42 -10.09 -9.25 4.34
C ALA A 42 -10.23 -9.22 5.88
N SER A 43 -10.94 -8.23 6.42
CA SER A 43 -11.23 -8.11 7.86
C SER A 43 -12.07 -9.29 8.36
N TYR A 44 -13.07 -9.72 7.59
CA TYR A 44 -13.86 -10.90 7.91
C TYR A 44 -12.99 -12.16 8.04
N ARG A 45 -12.01 -12.35 7.13
CA ARG A 45 -11.08 -13.49 7.18
C ARG A 45 -10.17 -13.48 8.41
N VAL A 46 -9.75 -12.31 8.90
CA VAL A 46 -8.95 -12.22 10.14
C VAL A 46 -9.72 -12.81 11.33
N ILE A 47 -11.03 -12.60 11.40
CA ILE A 47 -11.88 -13.05 12.52
C ILE A 47 -12.26 -14.53 12.36
N VAL A 48 -12.72 -14.92 11.17
CA VAL A 48 -13.32 -16.24 10.92
C VAL A 48 -12.29 -17.29 10.47
N GLY A 49 -11.07 -16.88 10.15
CA GLY A 49 -10.03 -17.78 9.64
C GLY A 49 -9.85 -19.03 10.52
N PRO A 50 -9.87 -20.25 9.94
CA PRO A 50 -9.84 -21.51 10.70
C PRO A 50 -8.46 -21.81 11.31
N THR A 51 -7.39 -21.30 10.72
CA THR A 51 -6.01 -21.55 11.16
C THR A 51 -5.28 -20.25 11.45
N LEU A 52 -4.29 -20.28 12.36
CA LEU A 52 -3.45 -19.11 12.65
C LEU A 52 -2.75 -18.56 11.40
N PRO A 53 -2.19 -19.40 10.50
CA PRO A 53 -1.60 -18.90 9.24
C PRO A 53 -2.62 -18.22 8.31
N ASP A 54 -3.87 -18.68 8.23
CA ASP A 54 -4.91 -18.04 7.41
C ASP A 54 -5.24 -16.63 7.93
N ARG A 55 -5.31 -16.48 9.26
CA ARG A 55 -5.51 -15.17 9.90
C ARG A 55 -4.31 -14.24 9.69
N LEU A 56 -3.09 -14.77 9.78
CA LEU A 56 -1.87 -14.00 9.53
C LEU A 56 -1.82 -13.49 8.09
N GLN A 57 -2.14 -14.35 7.12
CA GLN A 57 -2.22 -13.96 5.72
C GLN A 57 -3.29 -12.89 5.48
N ALA A 58 -4.44 -12.98 6.17
CA ALA A 58 -5.48 -11.97 6.08
C ALA A 58 -5.04 -10.61 6.63
N VAL A 59 -4.26 -10.59 7.72
CA VAL A 59 -3.65 -9.35 8.24
C VAL A 59 -2.65 -8.77 7.23
N ASP A 60 -1.79 -9.59 6.63
CA ASP A 60 -0.83 -9.16 5.62
C ASP A 60 -1.53 -8.55 4.38
N LEU A 61 -2.65 -9.15 3.96
CA LEU A 61 -3.51 -8.63 2.90
C LEU A 61 -4.10 -7.26 3.25
N ILE A 62 -4.64 -7.08 4.47
CA ILE A 62 -5.16 -5.77 4.92
C ILE A 62 -4.06 -4.73 4.84
N THR A 63 -2.86 -5.06 5.33
CA THR A 63 -1.76 -4.10 5.36
C THR A 63 -1.31 -3.72 3.94
N THR A 64 -1.29 -4.68 3.01
CA THR A 64 -1.04 -4.44 1.58
C THR A 64 -2.10 -3.55 0.94
N LEU A 65 -3.39 -3.75 1.27
CA LEU A 65 -4.48 -2.89 0.80
C LEU A 65 -4.31 -1.46 1.33
N LEU A 66 -3.94 -1.29 2.60
CA LEU A 66 -3.68 0.03 3.19
C LEU A 66 -2.51 0.74 2.51
N ILE A 67 -1.41 0.04 2.22
CA ILE A 67 -0.28 0.58 1.46
C ILE A 67 -0.75 1.06 0.08
N GLY A 68 -1.55 0.26 -0.63
CA GLY A 68 -2.15 0.64 -1.91
C GLY A 68 -3.01 1.90 -1.81
N ILE A 69 -3.84 2.02 -0.76
CA ILE A 69 -4.66 3.20 -0.52
C ILE A 69 -3.78 4.44 -0.27
N ILE A 70 -2.74 4.33 0.55
CA ILE A 70 -1.82 5.45 0.84
C ILE A 70 -1.11 5.91 -0.44
N VAL A 71 -0.65 4.98 -1.29
CA VAL A 71 -0.03 5.32 -2.58
C VAL A 71 -1.02 6.02 -3.50
N MET A 72 -2.28 5.57 -3.56
CA MET A 72 -3.31 6.24 -4.35
C MET A 72 -3.63 7.64 -3.80
N LEU A 73 -3.62 7.83 -2.48
CA LEU A 73 -3.76 9.15 -1.86
C LEU A 73 -2.59 10.08 -2.20
N ALA A 74 -1.37 9.56 -2.37
CA ALA A 74 -0.24 10.35 -2.86
C ALA A 74 -0.53 10.99 -4.23
N LEU A 75 -1.23 10.26 -5.10
CA LEU A 75 -1.64 10.75 -6.42
C LEU A 75 -2.73 11.82 -6.34
N VAL A 76 -3.66 11.69 -5.39
CA VAL A 76 -4.75 12.65 -5.17
C VAL A 76 -4.22 13.95 -4.54
N GLU A 77 -3.42 13.83 -3.48
CA GLU A 77 -2.88 14.96 -2.70
C GLU A 77 -1.64 15.59 -3.35
N ARG A 78 -1.12 14.99 -4.43
CA ARG A 78 0.03 15.49 -5.21
C ARG A 78 1.28 15.71 -4.36
N THR A 79 1.50 14.84 -3.39
CA THR A 79 2.66 14.92 -2.50
C THR A 79 3.32 13.56 -2.36
N GLU A 80 4.63 13.54 -2.55
CA GLU A 80 5.47 12.34 -2.47
C GLU A 80 5.59 11.83 -1.02
N ASN A 81 5.27 12.67 -0.03
CA ASN A 81 5.35 12.32 1.40
C ASN A 81 4.53 11.07 1.76
N PHE A 82 3.41 10.82 1.08
CA PHE A 82 2.60 9.62 1.30
C PHE A 82 3.30 8.35 0.81
N VAL A 83 4.14 8.44 -0.22
CA VAL A 83 4.91 7.29 -0.72
C VAL A 83 5.94 6.86 0.32
N ASP A 84 6.60 7.80 0.98
CA ASP A 84 7.54 7.50 2.07
C ASP A 84 6.84 6.80 3.24
N MET A 85 5.64 7.27 3.62
CA MET A 85 4.81 6.63 4.63
C MET A 85 4.39 5.20 4.23
N ALA A 86 4.03 5.00 2.95
CA ALA A 86 3.65 3.70 2.43
C ALA A 86 4.82 2.69 2.47
N ILE A 87 6.02 3.14 2.09
CA ILE A 87 7.24 2.31 2.15
C ILE A 87 7.60 1.97 3.59
N ALA A 88 7.52 2.93 4.51
CA ALA A 88 7.75 2.68 5.92
C ALA A 88 6.76 1.66 6.47
N LEU A 89 5.46 1.82 6.19
CA LEU A 89 4.42 0.89 6.60
C LEU A 89 4.66 -0.52 6.02
N ALA A 90 5.06 -0.62 4.75
CA ALA A 90 5.39 -1.89 4.11
C ALA A 90 6.54 -2.62 4.83
N ALA A 91 7.60 -1.90 5.20
CA ALA A 91 8.71 -2.46 5.95
C ALA A 91 8.28 -2.96 7.34
N PHE A 92 7.51 -2.15 8.09
CA PHE A 92 7.00 -2.54 9.41
C PHE A 92 6.05 -3.74 9.33
N ALA A 93 5.14 -3.75 8.36
CA ALA A 93 4.22 -4.85 8.13
C ALA A 93 4.97 -6.16 7.87
N PHE A 94 5.96 -6.12 6.99
CA PHE A 94 6.77 -7.28 6.63
C PHE A 94 7.52 -7.86 7.85
N ILE A 95 8.14 -6.99 8.66
CA ILE A 95 8.82 -7.42 9.90
C ILE A 95 7.82 -8.05 10.87
N GLY A 96 6.63 -7.46 11.02
CA GLY A 96 5.55 -8.01 11.84
C GLY A 96 5.11 -9.40 11.37
N THR A 97 4.87 -9.56 10.07
CA THR A 97 4.48 -10.84 9.47
C THR A 97 5.54 -11.92 9.70
N ILE A 98 6.83 -11.62 9.47
CA ILE A 98 7.93 -12.55 9.75
C ILE A 98 8.01 -12.93 11.23
N SER A 99 7.86 -11.95 12.11
CA SER A 99 7.93 -12.17 13.56
C SER A 99 6.85 -13.14 14.04
N ILE A 100 5.60 -12.95 13.56
CA ILE A 100 4.49 -13.83 13.88
C ILE A 100 4.66 -15.21 13.20
N ALA A 101 5.13 -15.26 11.95
CA ALA A 101 5.37 -16.52 11.26
C ALA A 101 6.42 -17.37 11.99
N ARG A 102 7.51 -16.76 12.45
CA ARG A 102 8.53 -17.43 13.27
C ARG A 102 7.96 -17.92 14.59
N TYR A 103 7.14 -17.11 15.26
CA TYR A 103 6.48 -17.53 16.50
C TYR A 103 5.58 -18.75 16.29
N ILE A 104 4.79 -18.78 15.21
CA ILE A 104 3.93 -19.93 14.87
C ILE A 104 4.77 -21.19 14.56
N SER A 105 5.92 -21.03 13.88
CA SER A 105 6.76 -22.17 13.46
C SER A 105 7.67 -22.71 14.57
N GLU A 106 8.29 -21.84 15.37
CA GLU A 106 9.35 -22.21 16.31
C GLU A 106 8.87 -22.21 17.77
N GLY A 107 7.67 -21.69 18.05
CA GLY A 107 7.11 -21.59 19.41
C GLY A 107 7.88 -20.67 20.35
N ARG A 108 8.85 -19.91 19.84
CA ARG A 108 9.69 -18.98 20.59
C ARG A 108 9.80 -17.66 19.84
N VAL A 109 9.58 -16.56 20.57
CA VAL A 109 9.97 -15.24 20.11
C VAL A 109 11.35 -15.00 20.74
N PHE A 110 12.39 -15.06 19.91
CA PHE A 110 13.82 -15.01 20.27
C PHE A 110 14.43 -16.31 20.80
#